data_AF-A0A972VZJ0-F1
#
_entry.id   AF-A0A972VZJ0-F1
#
_cell.length_a   1.000
_cell.length_b   1.000
_cell.length_c   1.000
_cell.angle_alpha   90.00
_cell.angle_beta   90.00
_cell.angle_gamma   90.00
#
_symmetry.space_group_name_H-M   'P 1'
#
loop_
_entity.id
_entity.type
_entity.pdbx_description
1 polymer ?
#
loop_
_entity_poly.entity_id
_entity_poly.type
_entity_poly.pdbx_seq_one_letter_code
_entity_poly.pdbx_strand_id
1 'polypeptide(L)'
;MNQPTAFFSRHLLTLLLLICTLSISATTQALDPWSDKEIVGAVLAIGLQDNQKPIIAKAVETCVQGYAADVKKLLRANNQANLKRKILKKRKFRLKDLDSTLIPLLTEEQIAPYETFKSLLTQKMALPG
;
A
#
# COMPACT_ATOMS: atom_id res chain seq x y z
N MET A 1 -32.76 51.51 22.93
CA MET A 1 -31.50 51.40 22.13
C MET A 1 -31.09 49.95 22.13
N ASN A 2 -31.17 49.30 20.96
CA ASN A 2 -30.83 47.89 20.77
C ASN A 2 -29.31 47.75 20.58
N GLN A 3 -28.66 46.88 21.37
CA GLN A 3 -27.33 46.37 21.08
C GLN A 3 -27.47 44.93 20.58
N PRO A 4 -26.97 44.59 19.37
CA PRO A 4 -26.93 43.22 18.91
C PRO A 4 -25.58 42.55 19.24
N THR A 5 -25.67 41.22 19.34
CA THR A 5 -24.63 40.23 18.97
C THR A 5 -23.37 40.10 19.82
N ALA A 6 -23.30 39.00 20.56
CA ALA A 6 -22.06 38.20 20.66
C ALA A 6 -22.38 36.73 21.02
N PHE A 7 -23.07 35.98 20.14
CA PHE A 7 -23.32 34.54 20.33
C PHE A 7 -22.40 33.63 19.49
N PHE A 8 -21.36 34.18 18.87
CA PHE A 8 -20.53 33.47 17.88
C PHE A 8 -19.11 33.12 18.35
N SER A 9 -18.88 32.92 19.65
CA SER A 9 -17.51 32.69 20.16
C SER A 9 -17.20 31.24 20.55
N ARG A 10 -18.18 30.42 20.97
CA ARG A 10 -17.89 29.05 21.43
C ARG A 10 -17.95 27.99 20.33
N HIS A 11 -18.98 28.04 19.48
CA HIS A 11 -19.16 27.06 18.40
C HIS A 11 -18.15 27.21 17.26
N LEU A 12 -17.74 28.44 16.96
CA LEU A 12 -16.66 28.70 15.99
C LEU A 12 -15.31 28.15 16.50
N LEU A 13 -15.04 28.28 17.81
CA LEU A 13 -13.80 27.80 18.41
C LEU A 13 -13.75 26.26 18.50
N THR A 14 -14.88 25.60 18.81
CA THR A 14 -14.96 24.13 18.77
C THR A 14 -14.90 23.58 17.35
N LEU A 15 -15.48 24.25 16.36
CA LEU A 15 -15.32 23.84 14.96
C LEU A 15 -13.85 23.98 14.51
N LEU A 16 -13.17 25.07 14.89
CA LEU A 16 -11.77 25.29 14.54
C LEU A 16 -10.83 24.25 15.17
N LEU A 17 -11.09 23.86 16.42
CA LEU A 17 -10.34 22.79 17.12
C LEU A 17 -10.56 21.40 16.51
N LEU A 18 -11.78 21.10 16.03
CA LEU A 18 -12.08 19.83 15.36
C LEU A 18 -11.36 19.71 14.01
N ILE A 19 -11.19 20.83 13.29
CA ILE A 19 -10.47 20.87 12.01
C ILE A 19 -8.95 20.71 12.23
N CYS A 20 -8.39 21.29 13.31
CA CYS A 20 -6.97 21.14 13.63
C CYS A 20 -6.55 19.69 13.97
N THR A 21 -7.44 18.84 14.49
CA THR A 21 -7.13 17.42 14.72
C THR A 21 -7.12 16.58 13.45
N LEU A 22 -7.74 17.04 12.36
CA LEU A 22 -7.75 16.33 11.07
C LEU A 22 -6.56 16.68 10.17
N SER A 23 -5.79 17.72 10.49
CA SER A 23 -4.64 18.16 9.68
C SER A 23 -3.28 17.61 10.11
N ILE A 24 -3.20 16.74 11.13
CA ILE A 24 -1.94 16.14 11.59
C ILE A 24 -1.90 14.67 11.19
N SER A 25 -1.73 14.40 9.90
CA SER A 25 -1.10 13.17 9.38
C SER A 25 -0.55 13.36 7.97
N ALA A 26 -0.08 14.58 7.64
CA ALA A 26 0.75 14.81 6.46
C ALA A 26 2.25 14.53 6.76
N THR A 27 2.53 13.58 7.64
CA THR A 27 3.88 13.09 7.89
C THR A 27 4.17 11.98 6.89
N THR A 28 4.52 12.36 5.66
CA THR A 28 5.36 11.60 4.71
C THR A 28 5.36 10.07 4.90
N GLN A 29 4.19 9.43 4.91
CA GLN A 29 4.11 8.01 4.64
C GLN A 29 4.32 7.93 3.14
N ALA A 30 5.48 7.46 2.71
CA ALA A 30 5.60 6.89 1.37
C ALA A 30 4.42 5.92 1.27
N LEU A 31 3.38 6.33 0.53
CA LEU A 31 2.12 5.62 0.45
C LEU A 31 2.49 4.17 0.13
N ASP A 32 2.17 3.26 1.05
CA ASP A 32 2.53 1.86 0.89
C ASP A 32 2.03 1.44 -0.51
N PRO A 33 2.91 0.97 -1.42
CA PRO A 33 2.53 0.72 -2.81
C PRO A 33 1.29 -0.16 -2.96
N TRP A 34 1.01 -0.98 -1.95
CA TRP A 34 -0.16 -1.87 -1.87
C TRP A 34 -1.49 -1.15 -1.61
N SER A 35 -1.45 0.08 -1.10
CA SER A 35 -2.62 0.92 -0.83
C SER A 35 -2.92 1.91 -1.97
N ASP A 36 -2.12 1.90 -3.04
CA ASP A 36 -2.31 2.76 -4.21
C ASP A 36 -3.63 2.41 -4.92
N LYS A 37 -4.42 3.43 -5.29
CA LYS A 37 -5.74 3.24 -5.92
C LYS A 37 -5.66 2.50 -7.26
N GLU A 38 -4.60 2.73 -8.03
CA GLU A 38 -4.37 2.04 -9.30
C GLU A 38 -4.08 0.55 -9.07
N ILE A 39 -3.37 0.24 -7.98
CA ILE A 39 -3.06 -1.14 -7.58
C ILE A 39 -4.34 -1.85 -7.15
N VAL A 40 -5.17 -1.21 -6.32
CA VAL A 40 -6.48 -1.75 -5.93
C VAL A 40 -7.36 -1.98 -7.17
N GLY A 41 -7.40 -1.01 -8.09
CA GLY A 41 -8.13 -1.13 -9.35
C GLY A 41 -7.63 -2.30 -10.22
N ALA A 42 -6.31 -2.46 -10.32
CA ALA A 42 -5.71 -3.55 -11.08
C ALA A 42 -6.02 -4.93 -10.47
N VAL A 43 -6.06 -5.05 -9.14
CA VAL A 43 -6.48 -6.29 -8.46
C VAL A 43 -7.94 -6.62 -8.75
N LEU A 44 -8.83 -5.62 -8.73
CA LEU A 44 -10.24 -5.81 -9.07
C LEU A 44 -10.42 -6.24 -10.53
N ALA A 45 -9.61 -5.69 -11.45
CA ALA A 45 -9.62 -6.04 -12.86
C ALA A 45 -9.19 -7.50 -13.15
N ILE A 46 -8.55 -8.20 -12.21
CA ILE A 46 -8.26 -9.64 -12.33
C ILE A 46 -9.56 -10.45 -12.36
N GLY A 47 -10.67 -9.94 -11.80
CA GLY A 47 -11.95 -10.66 -11.85
C GLY A 47 -11.91 -11.97 -11.06
N LEU A 48 -11.38 -11.92 -9.84
CA LEU A 48 -11.25 -13.09 -8.97
C LEU A 48 -12.61 -13.64 -8.54
N GLN A 49 -12.78 -14.95 -8.70
CA GLN A 49 -13.94 -15.70 -8.21
C GLN A 49 -13.94 -15.78 -6.67
N ASP A 50 -15.13 -15.94 -6.07
CA ASP A 50 -15.29 -15.92 -4.61
C ASP A 50 -14.46 -16.99 -3.88
N ASN A 51 -14.26 -18.15 -4.50
CA ASN A 51 -13.40 -19.22 -4.00
C ASN A 51 -11.90 -18.89 -4.09
N GLN A 52 -11.47 -18.06 -5.06
CA GLN A 52 -10.08 -17.62 -5.23
C GLN A 52 -9.71 -16.51 -4.25
N LYS A 53 -10.64 -15.57 -3.98
CA LYS A 53 -10.44 -14.39 -3.13
C LYS A 53 -9.69 -14.65 -1.81
N PRO A 54 -10.09 -15.61 -0.94
CA PRO A 54 -9.42 -15.80 0.34
C PRO A 54 -7.97 -16.30 0.19
N ILE A 55 -7.72 -17.19 -0.78
CA ILE A 55 -6.38 -17.76 -1.03
C ILE A 55 -5.45 -16.66 -1.55
N ILE A 56 -5.96 -15.85 -2.50
CA ILE A 56 -5.20 -14.77 -3.11
C ILE A 56 -4.95 -13.65 -2.12
N ALA A 57 -5.94 -13.27 -1.31
CA ALA A 57 -5.78 -12.30 -0.24
C ALA A 57 -4.67 -12.74 0.74
N LYS A 58 -4.63 -14.04 1.09
CA LYS A 58 -3.59 -14.56 1.99
C LYS A 58 -2.19 -14.54 1.36
N ALA A 59 -2.08 -14.86 0.07
CA ALA A 59 -0.82 -14.82 -0.66
C ALA A 59 -0.29 -13.37 -0.76
N VAL A 60 -1.17 -12.41 -1.08
CA VAL A 60 -0.85 -10.98 -1.12
C VAL A 60 -0.41 -10.48 0.26
N GLU A 61 -1.17 -10.80 1.31
CA GLU A 61 -0.82 -10.44 2.70
C GLU A 61 0.58 -10.95 3.07
N THR A 62 0.86 -12.22 2.76
CA THR A 62 2.16 -12.85 3.04
C THR A 62 3.30 -12.17 2.29
N CYS A 63 3.08 -11.79 1.03
CA CYS A 63 4.04 -11.04 0.23
C CYS A 63 4.34 -9.66 0.84
N VAL A 64 3.29 -8.90 1.20
CA VAL A 64 3.39 -7.56 1.80
C VAL A 64 4.15 -7.60 3.12
N GLN A 65 3.67 -8.43 4.06
CA GLN A 65 4.25 -8.55 5.40
C GLN A 65 5.68 -9.09 5.33
N GLY A 66 5.91 -10.08 4.46
CA GLY A 66 7.24 -10.65 4.23
C GLY A 66 8.23 -9.63 3.69
N TYR A 67 7.82 -8.81 2.72
CA TYR A 67 8.65 -7.73 2.19
C TYR A 67 8.96 -6.67 3.26
N ALA A 68 7.96 -6.21 4.00
CA ALA A 68 8.13 -5.24 5.07
C ALA A 68 9.10 -5.76 6.16
N ALA A 69 9.00 -7.04 6.53
CA ALA A 69 9.91 -7.68 7.47
C ALA A 69 11.34 -7.77 6.92
N ASP A 70 11.50 -8.15 5.65
CA ASP A 70 12.80 -8.21 4.98
C ASP A 70 13.49 -6.83 4.93
N VAL A 71 12.75 -5.78 4.57
CA VAL A 71 13.24 -4.39 4.55
C VAL A 71 13.61 -3.93 5.95
N LYS A 72 12.75 -4.16 6.95
CA LYS A 72 13.02 -3.83 8.35
C LYS A 72 14.27 -4.52 8.88
N LYS A 73 14.50 -5.79 8.51
CA LYS A 73 15.72 -6.52 8.85
C LYS A 73 16.96 -5.90 8.19
N LEU A 74 16.87 -5.50 6.93
CA LEU A 74 17.97 -4.84 6.22
C LEU A 74 18.31 -3.47 6.82
N LEU A 75 17.30 -2.67 7.18
CA LEU A 75 17.49 -1.36 7.79
C LEU A 75 18.10 -1.43 9.19
N ARG A 76 17.80 -2.49 9.96
CA ARG A 76 18.34 -2.71 11.30
C ARG A 76 19.78 -3.20 11.32
N ALA A 77 20.28 -3.73 10.21
CA ALA A 77 21.65 -4.23 10.15
C ALA A 77 22.61 -3.04 9.96
N ASN A 78 23.56 -2.85 10.89
CA ASN A 78 24.60 -1.82 10.78
C ASN A 78 25.53 -2.08 9.58
N ASN A 79 26.11 -1.01 9.02
CA ASN A 79 27.12 -1.04 7.95
C ASN A 79 26.74 -1.87 6.70
N GLN A 80 25.47 -1.82 6.30
CA GLN A 80 25.01 -2.48 5.07
C GLN A 80 25.45 -1.72 3.82
N ALA A 81 26.54 -2.17 3.20
CA ALA A 81 26.82 -1.81 1.81
C ALA A 81 25.71 -2.32 0.88
N ASN A 82 25.42 -1.56 -0.19
CA ASN A 82 24.49 -1.91 -1.26
C ASN A 82 23.05 -2.18 -0.80
N LEU A 83 22.56 -1.42 0.18
CA LEU A 83 21.21 -1.56 0.74
C LEU A 83 20.11 -1.53 -0.34
N LYS A 84 20.17 -0.58 -1.28
CA LYS A 84 19.23 -0.47 -2.42
C LYS A 84 19.15 -1.77 -3.22
N ARG A 85 20.30 -2.36 -3.58
CA ARG A 85 20.37 -3.64 -4.31
C ARG A 85 19.78 -4.80 -3.51
N LYS A 86 19.99 -4.83 -2.19
CA LYS A 86 19.45 -5.87 -1.31
C LYS A 86 17.93 -5.77 -1.19
N ILE A 87 17.39 -4.56 -1.05
CA ILE A 87 15.94 -4.32 -1.04
C ILE A 87 15.31 -4.78 -2.36
N LEU A 88 15.91 -4.42 -3.51
CA LEU A 88 15.43 -4.87 -4.82
C LEU A 88 15.48 -6.40 -4.98
N LYS A 89 16.52 -7.06 -4.46
CA LYS A 89 16.61 -8.53 -4.45
C LYS A 89 15.48 -9.16 -3.63
N LYS A 90 15.15 -8.58 -2.48
CA LYS A 90 14.04 -9.04 -1.62
C LYS A 90 12.68 -8.83 -2.27
N ARG A 91 12.46 -7.69 -2.91
CA ARG A 91 11.27 -7.44 -3.73
C ARG A 91 11.10 -8.52 -4.82
N LYS A 92 12.15 -8.75 -5.63
CA LYS A 92 12.11 -9.76 -6.70
C LYS A 92 11.79 -11.17 -6.16
N PHE A 93 12.37 -11.53 -5.01
CA PHE A 93 12.10 -12.80 -4.36
C PHE A 93 10.62 -12.92 -3.96
N ARG A 94 10.04 -11.92 -3.28
CA ARG A 94 8.64 -11.94 -2.83
C ARG A 94 7.65 -11.95 -3.99
N LEU A 95 7.91 -11.19 -5.05
CA LEU A 95 7.05 -11.20 -6.23
C LEU A 95 7.11 -12.54 -6.98
N LYS A 96 8.28 -13.19 -7.04
CA LYS A 96 8.40 -14.53 -7.62
C LYS A 96 7.64 -15.58 -6.80
N ASP A 97 7.68 -15.47 -5.47
CA ASP A 97 6.96 -16.36 -4.55
C ASP A 97 5.44 -16.19 -4.70
N LEU A 98 5.00 -14.94 -4.87
CA LEU A 98 3.63 -14.59 -5.21
C LEU A 98 3.20 -15.23 -6.53
N ASP A 99 4.04 -15.15 -7.59
CA ASP A 99 3.75 -15.79 -8.88
C ASP A 99 3.56 -17.30 -8.75
N SER A 100 4.48 -17.99 -8.05
CA SER A 100 4.39 -19.44 -7.87
C SER A 100 3.13 -19.87 -7.11
N THR A 101 2.56 -18.98 -6.32
CA THR A 101 1.32 -19.24 -5.58
C THR A 101 0.09 -18.91 -6.42
N LEU A 102 0.10 -17.78 -7.14
CA LEU A 102 -1.08 -17.24 -7.79
C LEU A 102 -1.30 -17.79 -9.20
N ILE A 103 -0.27 -17.89 -10.03
CA ILE A 103 -0.41 -18.32 -11.43
C ILE A 103 -1.16 -19.67 -11.56
N PRO A 104 -0.87 -20.70 -10.75
CA PRO A 104 -1.59 -21.98 -10.85
C PRO A 104 -3.08 -21.91 -10.47
N LEU A 105 -3.49 -20.85 -9.77
CA LEU A 105 -4.86 -20.66 -9.28
C LEU A 105 -5.72 -19.79 -10.20
N LEU A 106 -5.09 -19.11 -11.16
CA LEU A 106 -5.75 -18.20 -12.09
C LEU A 106 -6.18 -18.95 -13.36
N THR A 107 -7.31 -18.54 -13.94
CA THR A 107 -7.68 -18.97 -15.29
C THR A 107 -6.83 -18.23 -16.33
N GLU A 108 -6.76 -18.74 -17.56
CA GLU A 108 -5.98 -18.12 -18.64
C GLU A 108 -6.36 -16.65 -18.88
N GLU A 109 -7.65 -16.33 -18.79
CA GLU A 109 -8.18 -14.96 -18.93
C GLU A 109 -7.72 -14.02 -17.80
N GLN A 110 -7.44 -14.56 -16.62
CA GLN A 110 -7.01 -13.80 -15.44
C GLN A 110 -5.49 -13.55 -15.41
N ILE A 111 -4.70 -14.27 -16.21
CA ILE A 111 -3.24 -14.15 -16.23
C ILE A 111 -2.80 -12.76 -16.72
N ALA A 112 -3.34 -12.28 -17.84
CA ALA A 112 -2.94 -10.98 -18.39
C ALA A 112 -3.28 -9.78 -17.46
N PRO A 113 -4.48 -9.71 -16.85
CA PRO A 113 -4.77 -8.74 -15.80
C PRO A 113 -3.83 -8.85 -14.59
N TYR A 114 -3.49 -10.07 -14.16
CA TYR A 114 -2.56 -10.30 -13.06
C TYR A 114 -1.14 -9.79 -13.38
N GLU A 115 -0.63 -10.06 -14.59
CA GLU A 115 0.66 -9.53 -15.04
C GLU A 115 0.68 -8.00 -15.07
N THR A 116 -0.44 -7.38 -15.48
CA THR A 116 -0.63 -5.93 -15.44
C THR A 116 -0.54 -5.39 -14.01
N PHE A 117 -1.29 -5.99 -13.07
CA PHE A 117 -1.21 -5.67 -11.65
C PHE A 117 0.22 -5.75 -11.12
N LYS A 118 0.92 -6.84 -11.42
CA LYS A 118 2.29 -7.07 -10.95
C LYS A 118 3.28 -6.07 -11.53
N SER A 119 3.14 -5.71 -12.81
CA SER A 119 3.97 -4.68 -13.45
C SER A 119 3.79 -3.34 -12.73
N LEU A 120 2.54 -2.93 -12.51
CA LEU A 120 2.20 -1.71 -11.78
C LEU A 120 2.78 -1.72 -10.37
N LEU A 121 2.61 -2.83 -9.64
CA LEU A 121 3.14 -2.99 -8.30
C LEU A 121 4.67 -2.89 -8.28
N THR A 122 5.34 -3.50 -9.24
CA THR A 122 6.81 -3.44 -9.36
C THR A 122 7.31 -2.01 -9.59
N GLN A 123 6.58 -1.22 -10.39
CA GLN A 123 6.88 0.19 -10.64
C GLN A 123 6.68 1.04 -9.38
N LYS A 124 5.54 0.87 -8.68
CA LYS A 124 5.24 1.62 -7.45
C LYS A 124 6.17 1.25 -6.29
N MET A 125 6.63 0.00 -6.25
CA MET A 125 7.66 -0.47 -5.30
C MET A 125 9.09 -0.14 -5.74
N ALA A 126 9.31 0.57 -6.84
CA ALA A 126 10.64 1.05 -7.21
C ALA A 126 11.07 2.13 -6.23
N LEU A 127 12.28 1.96 -5.65
CA LEU A 127 12.87 3.01 -4.84
C LEU A 127 13.17 4.20 -5.77
N PRO A 128 12.81 5.45 -5.39
CA PRO A 128 13.21 6.62 -6.15
C PRO A 128 14.74 6.62 -6.35
N GLY A 129 15.14 7.13 -7.52
CA GLY A 129 16.52 7.20 -8.00
C GLY A 129 17.47 7.71 -6.94
#